data_AF-A0A101QP74-F1
#
_entry.id   AF-A0A101QP74-F1
#
_cell.length_a   1.000
_cell.length_b   1.000
_cell.length_c   1.000
_cell.angle_alpha   90.00
_cell.angle_beta   90.00
_cell.angle_gamma   90.00
#
_symmetry.space_group_name_H-M   'P 1'
#
loop_
_entity.id
_entity.type
_entity.pdbx_description
1 polymer ?
#
loop_
_entity_poly.entity_id
_entity_poly.type
_entity_poly.pdbx_seq_one_letter_code
_entity_poly.pdbx_strand_id
1 'polypeptide(L)'
;MTQKDQRTDAASEKDREKWMARFQVRLAMQPGVDRAVVLQAVKDVTVHCAETGEHPRSAFGDPDAHAVRTAERLVPADRAARARQRNAVADAFDSVFKKAGDIAGL
;
A
#
# COMPACT_ATOMS: atom_id res chain seq x y z
N MET A 1 3.35 9.79 -32.11
CA MET A 1 3.26 9.13 -30.79
C MET A 1 1.86 8.55 -30.67
N THR A 2 1.75 7.23 -30.63
CA THR A 2 0.63 6.48 -31.22
C THR A 2 -0.43 6.10 -30.17
N GLN A 3 -1.70 6.31 -30.49
CA GLN A 3 -2.90 5.99 -29.69
C GLN A 3 -2.95 4.56 -29.10
N LYS A 4 -2.15 3.62 -29.64
CA LYS A 4 -2.01 2.24 -29.14
C LYS A 4 -1.32 2.14 -27.77
N ASP A 5 -0.41 3.06 -27.47
CA ASP A 5 0.35 3.06 -26.22
C ASP A 5 -0.53 3.52 -25.05
N GLN A 6 -1.29 4.61 -25.26
CA GLN A 6 -2.24 5.19 -24.30
C GLN A 6 -3.34 4.22 -23.87
N ARG A 7 -3.81 3.35 -24.77
CA ARG A 7 -4.86 2.37 -24.44
C ARG A 7 -4.33 1.21 -23.58
N THR A 8 -3.07 0.85 -23.76
CA THR A 8 -2.39 -0.19 -22.96
C THR A 8 -2.08 0.35 -21.58
N ASP A 9 -1.64 1.60 -21.51
CA ASP A 9 -1.38 2.32 -20.25
C ASP A 9 -2.66 2.47 -19.42
N ALA A 10 -3.74 3.01 -20.01
CA ALA A 10 -5.03 3.16 -19.32
C ALA A 10 -5.67 1.83 -18.88
N ALA A 11 -5.40 0.73 -19.59
CA ALA A 11 -5.85 -0.60 -19.18
C ALA A 11 -5.02 -1.14 -18.00
N SER A 12 -3.72 -0.84 -17.99
CA SER A 12 -2.79 -1.17 -16.90
C SER A 12 -3.11 -0.39 -15.63
N GLU A 13 -3.41 0.91 -15.75
CA GLU A 13 -3.86 1.76 -14.63
C GLU A 13 -5.15 1.20 -14.01
N LYS A 14 -6.14 0.83 -14.83
CA LYS A 14 -7.38 0.21 -14.35
C LYS A 14 -7.18 -1.15 -13.69
N ASP A 15 -6.20 -1.95 -14.14
CA ASP A 15 -5.86 -3.22 -13.48
C ASP A 15 -5.20 -2.96 -12.12
N ARG A 16 -4.32 -1.95 -12.03
CA ARG A 16 -3.70 -1.50 -10.78
C ARG A 16 -4.74 -1.03 -9.78
N GLU A 17 -5.70 -0.20 -10.19
CA GLU A 17 -6.79 0.27 -9.33
C GLU A 17 -7.62 -0.91 -8.80
N LYS A 18 -7.99 -1.86 -9.67
CA LYS A 18 -8.73 -3.07 -9.27
C LYS A 18 -7.93 -3.95 -8.32
N TRP A 19 -6.63 -4.09 -8.56
CA TRP A 19 -5.72 -4.83 -7.69
C TRP A 19 -5.69 -4.18 -6.30
N MET A 20 -5.53 -2.86 -6.22
CA MET A 20 -5.50 -2.13 -4.95
C MET A 20 -6.83 -2.22 -4.19
N ALA A 21 -7.96 -2.07 -4.88
CA ALA A 21 -9.27 -2.18 -4.27
C ALA A 21 -9.50 -3.58 -3.68
N ARG A 22 -9.13 -4.64 -4.42
CA ARG A 22 -9.22 -6.03 -3.93
C ARG A 22 -8.30 -6.28 -2.75
N PHE A 23 -7.04 -5.84 -2.84
CA PHE A 23 -6.06 -5.95 -1.77
C PHE A 23 -6.56 -5.27 -0.48
N GLN A 24 -7.07 -4.04 -0.59
CA GLN A 24 -7.63 -3.29 0.55
C GLN A 24 -8.80 -4.01 1.20
N VAL A 25 -9.80 -4.41 0.42
CA VAL A 25 -10.98 -5.11 0.93
C VAL A 25 -10.57 -6.40 1.62
N ARG A 26 -9.70 -7.21 0.99
CA ARG A 26 -9.31 -8.51 1.52
C ARG A 26 -8.44 -8.39 2.76
N LEU A 27 -7.56 -7.38 2.81
CA LEU A 27 -6.75 -7.08 3.99
C LEU A 27 -7.62 -6.59 5.16
N ALA A 28 -8.59 -5.70 4.91
CA ALA A 28 -9.50 -5.21 5.94
C ALA A 28 -10.44 -6.31 6.49
N MET A 29 -10.73 -7.34 5.70
CA MET A 29 -11.48 -8.51 6.15
C MET A 29 -10.65 -9.50 6.98
N GLN A 30 -9.33 -9.34 7.08
CA GLN A 30 -8.51 -10.24 7.88
C GLN A 30 -8.70 -9.97 9.38
N PRO A 31 -8.80 -11.02 10.20
CA PRO A 31 -9.00 -10.87 11.64
C PRO A 31 -7.81 -10.14 12.28
N GLY A 32 -8.07 -9.13 13.11
CA GLY A 32 -7.02 -8.37 13.82
C GLY A 32 -6.31 -7.31 12.96
N VAL A 33 -6.69 -7.16 11.69
CA VAL A 33 -6.25 -6.03 10.87
C VAL A 33 -7.07 -4.79 11.22
N ASP A 34 -6.36 -3.71 11.48
CA ASP A 34 -6.93 -2.41 11.83
C ASP A 34 -6.74 -1.43 10.68
N ARG A 35 -7.53 -0.35 10.64
CA ARG A 35 -7.46 0.62 9.52
C ARG A 35 -6.06 1.17 9.30
N ALA A 36 -5.30 1.39 10.37
CA ALA A 36 -3.91 1.85 10.29
C ALA A 36 -2.99 0.85 9.57
N VAL A 37 -3.21 -0.45 9.78
CA VAL A 37 -2.45 -1.53 9.11
C VAL A 37 -2.81 -1.59 7.63
N VAL A 38 -4.09 -1.45 7.30
CA VAL A 38 -4.54 -1.38 5.90
C VAL A 38 -3.90 -0.19 5.19
N LEU A 39 -3.94 1.00 5.80
CA LEU A 39 -3.36 2.22 5.22
C LEU A 39 -1.85 2.11 5.06
N GLN A 40 -1.13 1.53 6.03
CA GLN A 40 0.31 1.28 5.93
C GLN A 40 0.63 0.36 4.75
N ALA A 41 -0.06 -0.78 4.66
CA ALA A 41 0.19 -1.77 3.61
C ALA A 41 -0.13 -1.22 2.20
N VAL A 42 -1.20 -0.44 2.08
CA VAL A 42 -1.56 0.29 0.84
C VAL A 42 -0.44 1.25 0.45
N LYS A 43 0.07 2.02 1.42
CA LYS A 43 1.16 2.97 1.19
C LYS A 43 2.44 2.27 0.72
N ASP A 44 2.83 1.16 1.35
CA ASP A 44 4.00 0.37 0.94
C ASP A 44 3.89 -0.10 -0.51
N VAL A 45 2.73 -0.64 -0.91
CA VAL A 45 2.50 -1.05 -2.30
C VAL A 45 2.56 0.14 -3.25
N THR A 46 1.95 1.27 -2.90
CA THR A 46 1.98 2.48 -3.73
C THR A 46 3.38 3.02 -3.91
N VAL A 47 4.17 3.10 -2.83
CA VAL A 47 5.57 3.56 -2.85
C VAL A 47 6.40 2.62 -3.71
N HIS A 48 6.31 1.30 -3.50
CA HIS A 48 7.07 0.34 -4.29
C HIS A 48 6.76 0.46 -5.80
N CYS A 49 5.47 0.55 -6.17
CA CYS A 49 5.09 0.73 -7.56
C CYS A 49 5.55 2.08 -8.15
N ALA A 50 5.70 3.12 -7.32
CA ALA A 50 6.23 4.41 -7.76
C ALA A 50 7.77 4.37 -7.92
N GLU A 51 8.46 3.64 -7.05
CA GLU A 51 9.93 3.50 -7.08
C GLU A 51 10.41 2.57 -8.20
N THR A 52 9.73 1.44 -8.41
CA THR A 52 10.12 0.46 -9.44
C THR A 52 9.47 0.73 -10.79
N GLY A 53 8.38 1.50 -10.82
CA GLY A 53 7.54 1.65 -12.00
C GLY A 53 6.81 0.34 -12.38
N GLU A 54 6.93 -0.73 -11.59
CA GLU A 54 6.30 -2.00 -11.88
C GLU A 54 4.83 -2.05 -11.45
N HIS A 55 4.05 -2.83 -12.21
CA HIS A 55 2.67 -3.09 -11.87
C HIS A 55 2.59 -3.95 -10.58
N PRO A 56 1.69 -3.66 -9.62
CA PRO A 56 1.62 -4.40 -8.35
C PRO A 56 1.39 -5.90 -8.54
N ARG A 57 0.71 -6.30 -9.61
CA ARG A 57 0.52 -7.71 -9.95
C ARG A 57 1.83 -8.42 -10.36
N SER A 58 2.77 -7.68 -10.96
CA SER A 58 4.11 -8.18 -11.31
C SER A 58 4.96 -8.34 -10.04
N ALA A 59 4.99 -7.30 -9.21
CA ALA A 59 5.83 -7.26 -8.01
C ALA A 59 5.31 -8.14 -6.86
N PHE A 60 4.01 -8.12 -6.59
CA PHE A 60 3.40 -8.73 -5.41
C PHE A 60 2.56 -9.98 -5.73
N GLY A 61 2.26 -10.22 -7.01
CA GLY A 61 1.43 -11.32 -7.46
C GLY A 61 -0.06 -11.07 -7.24
N ASP A 62 -0.77 -12.10 -6.78
CA ASP A 62 -2.21 -12.05 -6.55
C ASP A 62 -2.57 -11.17 -5.32
N PRO A 63 -3.56 -10.26 -5.44
CA PRO A 63 -3.90 -9.32 -4.37
C PRO A 63 -4.47 -10.01 -3.13
N ASP A 64 -5.21 -11.10 -3.28
CA ASP A 64 -5.77 -11.87 -2.17
C ASP A 64 -4.67 -12.58 -1.39
N ALA A 65 -3.79 -13.28 -2.10
CA ALA A 65 -2.66 -13.96 -1.50
C ALA A 65 -1.71 -12.97 -0.81
N HIS A 66 -1.46 -11.82 -1.43
CA HIS A 66 -0.65 -10.76 -0.83
C HIS A 66 -1.32 -10.16 0.42
N ALA A 67 -2.65 -9.97 0.42
CA ALA A 67 -3.40 -9.50 1.59
C ALA A 67 -3.29 -10.46 2.77
N VAL A 68 -3.44 -11.77 2.54
CA VAL A 68 -3.26 -12.79 3.58
C VAL A 68 -1.84 -12.78 4.12
N ARG A 69 -0.81 -12.81 3.25
CA ARG A 69 0.60 -12.73 3.69
C ARG A 69 0.91 -11.44 4.47
N THR A 70 0.33 -10.32 4.04
CA THR A 70 0.50 -9.03 4.71
C THR A 70 -0.15 -9.06 6.09
N ALA A 71 -1.36 -9.60 6.21
CA ALA A 71 -1.99 -9.80 7.50
C ALA A 71 -1.17 -10.75 8.36
N GLU A 72 -0.77 -11.92 7.88
CA GLU A 72 0.07 -12.86 8.64
C GLU A 72 1.40 -12.23 9.11
N ARG A 73 1.95 -11.26 8.37
CA ARG A 73 3.16 -10.53 8.79
C ARG A 73 2.88 -9.41 9.79
N LEU A 74 1.74 -8.73 9.68
CA LEU A 74 1.39 -7.55 10.47
C LEU A 74 0.45 -7.83 11.65
N VAL A 75 -0.13 -9.03 11.72
CA VAL A 75 -1.18 -9.43 12.67
C VAL A 75 -0.72 -10.27 13.88
N PRO A 76 0.39 -11.02 13.93
CA PRO A 76 0.60 -11.89 15.09
C PRO A 76 1.52 -11.33 16.19
N ALA A 77 1.08 -11.56 17.45
CA ALA A 77 1.71 -11.37 18.77
C ALA A 77 1.49 -10.06 19.53
N ASP A 78 0.97 -8.99 18.94
CA ASP A 78 1.04 -7.67 19.57
C ASP A 78 -0.33 -7.06 19.94
N ARG A 79 -0.95 -7.57 21.01
CA ARG A 79 -1.92 -6.77 21.78
C ARG A 79 -1.23 -5.69 22.63
N ALA A 80 0.09 -5.78 22.84
CA ALA A 80 0.81 -5.00 23.86
C ALA A 80 1.53 -3.74 23.33
N ALA A 81 2.17 -3.75 22.16
CA ALA A 81 2.79 -2.56 21.55
C ALA A 81 1.78 -1.66 20.81
N ARG A 82 0.58 -2.15 20.47
CA ARG A 82 -0.52 -1.36 19.87
C ARG A 82 -0.92 -0.13 20.70
N ALA A 83 -0.78 -0.15 22.02
CA ALA A 83 -1.07 1.01 22.87
C ALA A 83 -0.01 2.12 22.79
N ARG A 84 1.24 1.78 22.48
CA ARG A 84 2.36 2.75 22.42
C ARG A 84 2.65 3.23 21.00
N GLN A 85 2.39 2.40 19.99
CA GLN A 85 2.75 2.72 18.62
C GLN A 85 1.74 3.66 17.94
N ARG A 86 0.44 3.63 18.31
CA ARG A 86 -0.62 4.44 17.65
C ARG A 86 -0.35 5.95 17.59
N ASN A 87 0.31 6.52 18.60
CA ASN A 87 0.66 7.94 18.60
C ASN A 87 2.01 8.21 17.93
N ALA A 88 2.98 7.28 17.99
CA ALA A 88 4.32 7.50 17.47
C ALA A 88 4.43 7.31 15.94
N VAL A 89 3.75 6.31 15.35
CA VAL A 89 3.82 6.15 13.88
C VAL A 89 3.00 7.19 13.13
N ALA A 90 1.82 7.58 13.63
CA ALA A 90 1.03 8.62 12.96
C ALA A 90 1.79 9.96 12.88
N ASP A 91 2.50 10.31 13.95
CA ASP A 91 3.30 11.55 14.05
C ASP A 91 4.63 11.47 13.27
N ALA A 92 5.31 10.31 13.31
CA ALA A 92 6.54 10.09 12.54
C ALA A 92 6.28 10.04 11.02
N PHE A 93 5.13 9.51 10.59
CA PHE A 93 4.77 9.47 9.16
C PHE A 93 4.35 10.84 8.62
N ASP A 94 3.73 11.71 9.43
CA ASP A 94 3.44 13.10 9.04
C ASP A 94 4.75 13.91 8.89
N SER A 95 5.67 13.74 9.85
CA SER A 95 6.96 14.43 9.85
C SER A 95 7.86 14.06 8.66
N VAL A 96 7.91 12.78 8.27
CA VAL A 96 8.67 12.34 7.08
C VAL A 96 8.00 12.80 5.78
N PHE A 97 6.66 12.86 5.74
CA PHE A 97 5.94 13.29 4.53
C PHE A 97 6.05 14.80 4.30
N LYS A 98 6.05 15.62 5.36
CA LYS A 98 6.36 17.05 5.25
C LYS A 98 7.78 17.29 4.75
N LYS A 99 8.73 16.44 5.13
CA LYS A 99 10.13 16.56 4.70
C LYS A 99 10.36 16.09 3.26
N ALA A 100 9.56 15.15 2.74
CA ALA A 100 9.68 14.67 1.36
C ALA A 100 9.00 15.58 0.32
N GLY A 101 7.94 16.30 0.71
CA GLY A 101 7.30 17.33 -0.15
C GLY A 101 8.16 18.59 -0.35
N ASP A 102 9.10 18.85 0.55
CA ASP A 102 10.03 20.00 0.50
C ASP A 102 11.20 19.77 -0.49
N ILE A 103 11.49 18.51 -0.85
CA ILE A 103 12.61 18.17 -1.77
C ILE A 103 12.17 18.17 -3.25
N ALA A 104 10.89 18.38 -3.53
CA ALA A 104 10.33 18.43 -4.88
C ALA A 104 9.80 19.83 -5.28
N GLY A 105 10.11 20.88 -4.51
CA GLY A 105 9.61 22.23 -4.77
C GLY A 105 10.53 23.34 -4.28
N LEU A 106 11.44 23.75 -5.19
CA LEU A 106 12.25 24.98 -5.24
C LEU A 106 13.60 25.01 -4.49
#